data_AF-A0A7D4KPI4-F1
#
_entry.id   AF-A0A7D4KPI4-F1
#
_cell.length_a   1.000
_cell.length_b   1.000
_cell.length_c   1.000
_cell.angle_alpha   90.00
_cell.angle_beta   90.00
_cell.angle_gamma   90.00
#
_symmetry.space_group_name_H-M   'P 1'
#
loop_
_entity.id
_entity.type
_entity.pdbx_description
1 polymer ?
#
loop_
_entity_poly.entity_id
_entity_poly.type
_entity_poly.pdbx_seq_one_letter_code
_entity_poly.pdbx_strand_id
1 'polypeptide(L)'
;MKLLALKKKKKGFTLLELLVVLAILAILIAIAVPVYKGQKEKAAITAHNANVRVLETAVESYRQDNDGKLPGNLQELVKGEYIKSVPKVPASNNENLKGVKTYSIDEKKGIIIPVEIDRDKKESDISQSNTNRN
;
A
#
# COMPACT_ATOMS: atom_id res chain seq x y z
N MET A 1 -70.94 -14.70 -22.78
CA MET A 1 -70.44 -14.61 -21.40
C MET A 1 -69.25 -13.65 -21.38
N LYS A 2 -69.33 -12.57 -20.61
CA LYS A 2 -68.31 -11.50 -20.62
C LYS A 2 -67.24 -11.84 -19.58
N LEU A 3 -66.02 -12.18 -20.03
CA LEU A 3 -64.90 -12.42 -19.13
C LEU A 3 -64.44 -11.08 -18.53
N LEU A 4 -64.66 -10.88 -17.24
CA LEU A 4 -64.13 -9.73 -16.50
C LEU A 4 -62.64 -9.98 -16.24
N ALA A 5 -61.79 -9.46 -17.13
CA ALA A 5 -60.35 -9.46 -16.92
C ALA A 5 -60.00 -8.58 -15.71
N LEU A 6 -59.65 -9.21 -14.58
CA LEU A 6 -59.16 -8.56 -13.38
C LEU A 6 -57.83 -7.86 -13.68
N LYS A 7 -57.88 -6.55 -13.92
CA LYS A 7 -56.71 -5.70 -14.12
C LYS A 7 -55.89 -5.69 -12.82
N LYS A 8 -54.84 -6.51 -12.74
CA LYS A 8 -53.87 -6.46 -11.63
C LYS A 8 -53.35 -5.02 -11.51
N LYS A 9 -53.64 -4.34 -10.40
CA LYS A 9 -53.06 -3.04 -10.10
C LYS A 9 -51.54 -3.22 -10.02
N LYS A 10 -50.80 -2.71 -11.01
CA LYS A 10 -49.34 -2.63 -10.93
C LYS A 10 -49.01 -1.68 -9.79
N LYS A 11 -48.44 -2.20 -8.70
CA LYS A 11 -47.87 -1.38 -7.64
C LYS A 11 -46.60 -0.70 -8.21
N GLY A 12 -46.61 0.63 -8.27
CA GLY A 12 -45.44 1.41 -8.64
C GLY A 12 -44.54 1.65 -7.43
N PHE A 13 -43.27 1.92 -7.69
CA PHE A 13 -42.30 2.31 -6.67
C PHE A 13 -42.72 3.65 -6.06
N THR A 14 -42.79 3.75 -4.73
CA THR A 14 -43.12 4.99 -4.05
C THR A 14 -41.87 5.86 -3.90
N LEU A 15 -42.04 7.19 -3.93
CA LEU A 15 -40.93 8.11 -3.63
C LEU A 15 -40.37 7.91 -2.22
N LEU A 16 -41.22 7.48 -1.29
CA LEU A 16 -40.83 7.19 0.09
C LEU A 16 -39.88 5.98 0.16
N GLU A 17 -40.14 4.92 -0.60
CA GLU A 17 -39.26 3.75 -0.68
C GLU A 17 -37.88 4.15 -1.22
N LEU A 18 -37.81 5.02 -2.24
CA LEU A 18 -36.53 5.53 -2.73
C LEU A 18 -35.79 6.37 -1.68
N LEU A 19 -36.53 7.23 -0.96
CA LEU A 19 -35.98 8.16 0.00
C LEU A 19 -35.31 7.43 1.17
N VAL A 20 -35.97 6.43 1.75
CA VAL A 20 -35.43 5.65 2.87
C VAL A 20 -34.19 4.86 2.44
N VAL A 21 -34.19 4.31 1.23
CA VAL A 21 -33.02 3.60 0.68
C VAL A 21 -31.82 4.53 0.54
N LEU A 22 -32.00 5.72 -0.04
CA LEU A 22 -30.92 6.70 -0.17
C LEU A 22 -30.42 7.19 1.19
N ALA A 23 -31.30 7.35 2.17
CA ALA A 23 -30.91 7.72 3.53
C ALA A 23 -29.99 6.67 4.18
N ILE A 24 -30.33 5.38 4.06
CA ILE A 24 -29.48 4.30 4.59
C ILE A 24 -28.15 4.22 3.81
N LEU A 25 -28.18 4.35 2.47
CA LEU A 25 -26.96 4.36 1.65
C LEU A 25 -26.01 5.49 2.04
N ALA A 26 -26.53 6.68 2.33
CA ALA A 26 -25.70 7.81 2.77
C ALA A 26 -24.98 7.52 4.09
N ILE A 27 -25.67 6.89 5.06
CA ILE A 27 -25.08 6.50 6.35
C ILE A 27 -23.96 5.47 6.14
N LEU A 28 -24.18 4.47 5.29
CA LEU A 28 -23.16 3.45 5.00
C LEU A 28 -21.92 4.07 4.35
N ILE A 29 -22.09 4.96 3.37
CA ILE A 29 -20.97 5.63 2.68
C ILE A 29 -20.18 6.51 3.66
N ALA A 30 -20.87 7.24 4.55
CA ALA A 30 -20.23 8.11 5.52
C ALA A 30 -19.22 7.36 6.42
N ILE A 31 -19.52 6.11 6.80
CA ILE A 31 -18.61 5.26 7.58
C ILE A 31 -17.60 4.54 6.68
N ALA A 32 -18.04 4.05 5.52
CA ALA A 32 -17.21 3.23 4.64
C ALA A 32 -16.01 4.01 4.07
N VAL A 33 -16.18 5.27 3.68
CA VAL A 33 -15.12 6.06 3.04
C VAL A 33 -13.89 6.28 3.96
N PRO A 34 -14.01 6.80 5.19
CA PRO A 34 -12.85 7.00 6.06
C PRO A 34 -12.17 5.67 6.44
N VAL A 35 -12.96 4.63 6.71
CA VAL A 35 -12.44 3.29 7.02
C VAL A 35 -11.64 2.73 5.84
N TYR A 36 -12.20 2.78 4.63
CA TYR A 36 -11.51 2.30 3.43
C TYR A 36 -10.20 3.06 3.17
N LYS A 37 -10.20 4.39 3.32
CA LYS A 37 -8.98 5.20 3.17
C LYS A 37 -7.88 4.77 4.14
N GLY A 38 -8.20 4.57 5.42
CA GLY A 38 -7.24 4.12 6.42
C GLY A 38 -6.72 2.69 6.16
N GLN A 39 -7.59 1.78 5.73
CA GLN A 39 -7.19 0.41 5.41
C GLN A 39 -6.32 0.33 4.15
N LYS A 40 -6.61 1.14 3.13
CA LYS A 40 -5.77 1.24 1.92
C LYS A 40 -4.36 1.72 2.25
N GLU A 41 -4.26 2.73 3.12
CA GLU A 41 -2.97 3.27 3.57
C GLU A 41 -2.15 2.21 4.33
N LYS A 42 -2.81 1.50 5.25
CA LYS A 42 -2.20 0.34 5.94
C LYS A 42 -1.78 -0.75 4.96
N ALA A 43 -2.57 -1.08 3.94
CA ALA A 43 -2.15 -2.08 2.96
C ALA A 43 -0.87 -1.62 2.21
N ALA A 44 -0.80 -0.35 1.82
CA ALA A 44 0.35 0.23 1.13
C ALA A 44 1.62 0.19 1.99
N ILE A 45 1.55 0.58 3.27
CA ILE A 45 2.71 0.51 4.17
C ILE A 45 3.17 -0.95 4.36
N THR A 46 2.25 -1.92 4.46
CA THR A 46 2.61 -3.34 4.65
C THR A 46 3.35 -3.85 3.44
N ALA A 47 2.81 -3.57 2.24
CA ALA A 47 3.44 -3.94 0.98
C ALA A 47 4.81 -3.27 0.81
N HIS A 48 4.94 -2.01 1.19
CA HIS A 48 6.21 -1.28 1.15
C HIS A 48 7.26 -1.95 2.06
N ASN A 49 6.95 -2.21 3.33
CA ASN A 49 7.89 -2.85 4.25
C ASN A 49 8.29 -4.26 3.77
N ALA A 50 7.34 -5.03 3.21
CA ALA A 50 7.65 -6.32 2.62
C ALA A 50 8.64 -6.21 1.45
N ASN A 51 8.45 -5.23 0.57
CA ASN A 51 9.40 -4.97 -0.53
C ASN A 51 10.78 -4.57 -0.01
N VAL A 52 10.86 -3.73 1.04
CA VAL A 52 12.14 -3.32 1.65
C VAL A 52 12.89 -4.55 2.16
N ARG A 53 12.25 -5.45 2.90
CA ARG A 53 12.87 -6.69 3.40
C ARG A 53 13.43 -7.58 2.30
N VAL A 54 12.67 -7.71 1.21
CA VAL A 54 13.09 -8.49 0.03
C VAL A 54 14.35 -7.86 -0.58
N LEU A 55 14.37 -6.53 -0.71
CA LEU A 55 15.52 -5.80 -1.24
C LEU A 55 16.73 -5.87 -0.30
N GLU A 56 16.55 -5.71 1.01
CA GLU A 56 17.63 -5.85 2.00
C GLU A 56 18.24 -7.25 1.98
N THR A 57 17.40 -8.29 1.88
CA THR A 57 17.86 -9.68 1.76
C THR A 57 18.67 -9.88 0.47
N ALA A 58 18.25 -9.25 -0.63
CA ALA A 58 18.98 -9.31 -1.89
C ALA A 58 20.33 -8.55 -1.84
N VAL A 59 20.37 -7.38 -1.19
CA VAL A 59 21.61 -6.64 -0.93
C VAL A 59 22.57 -7.48 -0.10
N GLU A 60 22.07 -8.14 0.95
CA GLU A 60 22.88 -9.00 1.80
C GLU A 60 23.45 -10.20 1.03
N SER A 61 22.62 -10.83 0.19
CA SER A 61 23.05 -11.94 -0.66
C SER A 61 24.14 -11.49 -1.66
N TYR A 62 23.93 -10.34 -2.31
CA TYR A 62 24.95 -9.73 -3.18
C TYR A 62 26.26 -9.49 -2.43
N ARG A 63 26.17 -8.97 -1.20
CA ARG A 63 27.34 -8.68 -0.37
C ARG A 63 28.14 -9.94 -0.04
N GLN A 64 27.46 -11.05 0.23
CA GLN A 64 28.10 -12.33 0.52
C GLN A 64 28.84 -12.88 -0.70
N ASP A 65 28.26 -12.76 -1.89
CA ASP A 65 28.84 -13.27 -3.13
C ASP A 65 29.95 -12.37 -3.71
N ASN A 66 30.02 -11.10 -3.31
CA ASN A 66 30.96 -10.11 -3.85
C ASN A 66 32.01 -9.62 -2.84
N ASP A 67 32.51 -10.51 -1.98
CA ASP A 67 33.57 -10.22 -1.01
C ASP A 67 33.28 -9.01 -0.10
N GLY A 68 32.04 -8.85 0.34
CA GLY A 68 31.64 -7.74 1.21
C GLY A 68 31.30 -6.44 0.48
N LYS A 69 31.36 -6.41 -0.86
CA LYS A 69 30.99 -5.22 -1.65
C LYS A 69 29.48 -5.03 -1.69
N LEU A 70 29.05 -3.78 -1.57
CA LEU A 70 27.64 -3.42 -1.72
C LEU A 70 27.31 -3.13 -3.19
N PRO A 71 26.07 -3.39 -3.63
CA PRO A 71 25.62 -3.01 -4.96
C PRO A 71 25.52 -1.47 -5.05
N GLY A 72 25.93 -0.90 -6.19
CA GLY A 72 25.84 0.54 -6.46
C GLY A 72 24.41 1.00 -6.76
N ASN A 73 23.54 0.09 -7.24
CA ASN A 73 22.15 0.39 -7.57
C ASN A 73 21.31 -0.88 -7.59
N LEU A 74 19.98 -0.72 -7.60
CA LEU A 74 19.05 -1.85 -7.64
C LEU A 74 19.13 -2.65 -8.95
N GLN A 75 19.62 -2.06 -10.03
CA GLN A 75 19.75 -2.77 -11.30
C GLN A 75 20.89 -3.80 -11.27
N GLU A 76 21.90 -3.61 -10.43
CA GLU A 76 22.93 -4.63 -10.19
C GLU A 76 22.35 -5.88 -9.53
N LEU A 77 21.41 -5.72 -8.60
CA LEU A 77 20.69 -6.83 -8.00
C LEU A 77 19.85 -7.60 -9.02
N VAL A 78 19.26 -6.91 -10.00
CA VAL A 78 18.51 -7.55 -11.09
C VAL A 78 19.46 -8.30 -12.02
N LYS A 79 20.59 -7.69 -12.41
CA LYS A 79 21.59 -8.29 -13.29
C LYS A 79 22.26 -9.51 -12.67
N GLY A 80 22.49 -9.47 -11.36
CA GLY A 80 23.03 -10.59 -10.58
C GLY A 80 21.99 -11.63 -10.18
N GLU A 81 20.75 -11.53 -10.67
CA GLU A 81 19.64 -12.46 -10.42
C GLU A 81 19.21 -12.61 -8.94
N TYR A 82 19.68 -11.74 -8.04
CA TYR A 82 19.24 -11.68 -6.64
C TYR A 82 17.77 -11.28 -6.50
N ILE A 83 17.26 -10.50 -7.48
CA ILE A 83 15.85 -10.17 -7.63
C ILE A 83 15.43 -10.25 -9.10
N LYS A 84 14.17 -10.63 -9.35
CA LYS A 84 13.63 -10.70 -10.72
C LYS A 84 13.40 -9.32 -11.34
N SER A 85 13.00 -8.36 -10.53
CA SER A 85 12.71 -6.99 -10.96
C SER A 85 12.65 -6.08 -9.74
N VAL A 86 12.94 -4.79 -9.94
CA VAL A 86 12.76 -3.80 -8.88
C VAL A 86 11.26 -3.66 -8.55
N PRO A 87 10.84 -3.89 -7.29
CA PRO A 87 9.44 -3.75 -6.91
C PRO A 87 9.00 -2.28 -7.01
N LYS A 88 7.74 -2.07 -7.37
CA LYS A 88 7.16 -0.72 -7.41
C LYS A 88 6.75 -0.28 -6.01
N VAL A 89 7.01 0.97 -5.68
CA VAL A 89 6.54 1.58 -4.43
C VAL A 89 5.01 1.68 -4.48
N PRO A 90 4.28 1.14 -3.48
CA PRO A 90 2.82 1.20 -3.45
C PRO A 90 2.35 2.65 -3.27
N ALA A 91 1.26 3.02 -3.95
CA ALA A 91 0.70 4.36 -3.83
C ALA A 91 0.10 4.57 -2.43
N SER A 92 0.63 5.56 -1.73
CA SER A 92 0.34 5.86 -0.34
C SER A 92 0.29 7.38 -0.13
N ASN A 93 -0.54 7.81 0.81
CA ASN A 93 -0.62 9.20 1.26
C ASN A 93 0.26 9.45 2.50
N ASN A 94 0.94 8.43 3.03
CA ASN A 94 1.94 8.58 4.09
C ASN A 94 3.09 9.47 3.62
N GLU A 95 3.55 10.37 4.49
CA GLU A 95 4.58 11.36 4.16
C GLU A 95 5.88 10.73 3.64
N ASN A 96 6.24 9.55 4.14
CA ASN A 96 7.45 8.82 3.76
C ASN A 96 7.35 8.12 2.39
N LEU A 97 6.14 7.89 1.87
CA LEU A 97 5.90 7.24 0.57
C LEU A 97 5.30 8.18 -0.47
N LYS A 98 4.80 9.34 -0.04
CA LYS A 98 4.11 10.28 -0.90
C LYS A 98 5.06 10.84 -1.96
N GLY A 99 4.75 10.56 -3.22
CA GLY A 99 5.54 11.02 -4.37
C GLY A 99 6.78 10.17 -4.66
N VAL A 100 7.08 9.16 -3.84
CA VAL A 100 8.17 8.21 -4.09
C VAL A 100 7.74 7.24 -5.19
N LYS A 101 8.50 7.19 -6.28
CA LYS A 101 8.19 6.33 -7.44
C LYS A 101 8.96 5.00 -7.43
N THR A 102 10.16 5.00 -6.86
CA THR A 102 11.11 3.88 -6.88
C THR A 102 11.88 3.79 -5.59
N TYR A 103 12.40 2.60 -5.30
CA TYR A 103 13.40 2.41 -4.27
C TYR A 103 14.80 2.83 -4.79
N SER A 104 15.69 3.17 -3.87
CA SER A 104 17.12 3.44 -4.13
C SER A 104 17.97 2.77 -3.05
N ILE A 105 19.25 2.51 -3.36
CA ILE A 105 20.22 2.00 -2.37
C ILE A 105 21.14 3.16 -1.96
N ASP A 106 21.38 3.33 -0.66
CA ASP A 106 22.50 4.13 -0.17
C ASP A 106 23.79 3.31 -0.33
N GLU A 107 24.60 3.64 -1.34
CA GLU A 107 25.84 2.95 -1.72
C GLU A 107 26.83 2.79 -0.56
N LYS A 108 26.79 3.67 0.45
CA LYS A 108 27.72 3.65 1.58
C LYS A 108 27.27 2.73 2.70
N LYS A 109 25.96 2.49 2.82
CA LYS A 109 25.35 1.77 3.95
C LYS A 109 24.60 0.50 3.55
N GLY A 110 24.32 0.31 2.25
CA GLY A 110 23.50 -0.78 1.75
C GLY A 110 22.02 -0.66 2.15
N ILE A 111 21.59 0.52 2.60
CA ILE A 111 20.24 0.76 3.12
C ILE A 111 19.30 1.09 1.96
N ILE A 112 18.12 0.47 1.97
CA ILE A 112 17.06 0.77 1.00
C ILE A 112 16.32 2.05 1.41
N ILE A 113 16.16 2.97 0.46
CA ILE A 113 15.44 4.23 0.64
C ILE A 113 14.20 4.21 -0.27
N PRO A 114 13.00 4.54 0.25
CA PRO A 114 12.71 4.79 1.66
C PRO A 114 12.84 3.52 2.52
N VAL A 115 13.25 3.72 3.78
CA VAL A 115 13.41 2.68 4.80
C VAL A 115 12.05 2.17 5.29
N GLU A 116 12.04 1.00 5.94
CA GLU A 116 10.82 0.47 6.56
C GLU A 116 10.15 1.52 7.46
N ILE A 117 8.83 1.62 7.31
CA ILE A 117 7.99 2.51 8.11
C ILE A 117 7.46 1.70 9.28
N ASP A 118 7.96 1.99 10.48
CA ASP A 118 7.40 1.47 11.72
C ASP A 118 6.08 2.20 12.01
N ARG A 119 5.00 1.43 12.14
CA ARG A 119 3.66 1.99 12.37
C ARG A 119 3.43 2.48 13.78
N ASP A 120 4.21 1.94 14.71
CA ASP A 120 4.01 2.17 16.14
C ASP A 120 4.99 3.23 16.68
N LYS A 121 6.00 3.63 15.89
CA LYS A 121 6.91 4.73 16.22
C LYS A 121 6.47 6.05 15.59
N LYS A 122 6.42 7.11 16.41
CA LYS A 122 6.30 8.49 15.91
C LYS A 122 7.51 8.85 15.05
N GLU A 123 7.26 9.69 14.04
CA GLU A 123 8.20 10.21 13.04
C GLU A 123 9.51 10.83 13.60
N SER A 124 9.59 11.08 14.91
CA SER A 124 10.77 11.60 15.61
C SER A 124 11.93 10.62 15.77
N ASP A 125 11.71 9.31 15.62
CA ASP A 125 12.70 8.29 16.04
C ASP A 125 13.50 7.70 14.85
N ILE A 126 13.10 8.01 13.62
CA ILE A 126 13.71 7.46 12.39
C ILE A 126 15.15 8.00 12.18
N SER A 127 15.44 9.21 12.66
CA SER A 127 16.78 9.82 12.56
C SER A 127 17.83 9.20 13.50
N GLN A 128 17.43 8.39 14.50
CA GLN A 128 18.36 7.90 15.53
C GLN A 128 18.68 6.40 15.43
N SER A 129 17.86 5.60 14.73
CA SER A 129 18.11 4.15 14.62
C SER A 129 19.29 3.79 13.69
N ASN A 130 19.68 4.69 12.78
CA ASN A 130 20.74 4.43 11.79
C ASN A 130 22.15 4.89 12.25
N THR A 131 22.32 5.32 13.50
CA THR A 131 23.63 5.72 14.07
C THR A 131 24.26 4.64 14.95
N ASN A 132 23.50 3.66 15.45
CA ASN A 132 23.98 2.65 16.40
C ASN A 132 24.08 1.22 15.83
N ARG A 133 24.44 1.09 14.55
CA ARG A 133 24.99 -0.17 14.02
C ARG A 133 26.43 0.07 13.58
N ASN A 134 27.30 0.34 14.54
CA ASN A 134 28.76 0.20 14.45
C ASN A 134 29.21 -0.66 15.62
#